data_AF-A0A3N4PPS9-F1
#
_entry.id   AF-A0A3N4PPS9-F1
#
_cell.length_a   1.000
_cell.length_b   1.000
_cell.length_c   1.000
_cell.angle_alpha   90.00
_cell.angle_beta   90.00
_cell.angle_gamma   90.00
#
_symmetry.space_group_name_H-M   'P 1'
#
loop_
_entity.id
_entity.type
_entity.pdbx_description
1 polymer ?
#
loop_
_entity_poly.entity_id
_entity_poly.type
_entity_poly.pdbx_seq_one_letter_code
_entity_poly.pdbx_strand_id
1 'polypeptide(L)'
;MERYVTVKPLPFFYVGQQTTTDRINRFTNEKHNLLSQAMGKPDTKSIWYSKEHFTKLLEEIEYASGDGIRVYFGVYEAGHEFEGQTCLLFKTTRENLIGDLVTHVNVILENEPDFPERSSIPREIIQFPGHERMGDIKDFNLGSPCPPRCDDGDPGDPGDGGDGSSIG
;
A
#
# COMPACT_ATOMS: atom_id res chain seq x y z
N MET A 1 -16.91 2.78 -30.25
CA MET A 1 -15.93 3.59 -29.51
C MET A 1 -16.58 3.92 -28.18
N GLU A 2 -16.28 3.14 -27.13
CA GLU A 2 -16.91 3.30 -25.82
C GLU A 2 -16.37 4.55 -25.12
N ARG A 3 -17.28 5.45 -24.74
CA ARG A 3 -16.97 6.68 -24.00
C ARG A 3 -16.72 6.32 -22.54
N TYR A 4 -15.47 6.35 -22.11
CA TYR A 4 -15.17 6.37 -20.67
C TYR A 4 -15.28 7.81 -20.18
N VAL A 5 -16.50 8.21 -19.87
CA VAL A 5 -16.72 9.34 -18.97
C VAL A 5 -16.48 8.79 -17.57
N THR A 6 -15.63 9.43 -16.76
CA THR A 6 -15.54 9.19 -15.32
C THR A 6 -16.82 9.66 -14.64
N VAL A 7 -17.97 9.04 -14.96
CA VAL A 7 -19.25 9.28 -14.29
C VAL A 7 -19.37 8.32 -13.11
N LYS A 8 -18.99 8.84 -11.94
CA LYS A 8 -19.59 8.62 -10.61
C LYS A 8 -18.55 9.05 -9.57
N PRO A 9 -18.95 9.67 -8.43
CA PRO A 9 -18.03 9.74 -7.31
C PRO A 9 -17.52 8.34 -7.05
N LEU A 10 -16.20 8.17 -6.98
CA LEU A 10 -15.61 6.92 -6.55
C LEU A 10 -16.33 6.56 -5.24
N PRO A 11 -16.85 5.32 -5.09
CA PRO A 11 -17.46 4.93 -3.84
C PRO A 11 -16.47 5.26 -2.72
N PHE A 12 -16.96 5.80 -1.62
CA PHE A 12 -16.13 6.05 -0.44
C PHE A 12 -15.29 4.80 -0.14
N PHE A 13 -14.09 4.98 0.40
CA PHE A 13 -13.13 3.91 0.72
C PHE A 13 -13.72 2.75 1.55
N TYR A 14 -14.87 2.96 2.16
CA TYR A 14 -15.54 2.01 3.03
C TYR A 14 -16.44 1.05 2.25
N VAL A 15 -16.07 -0.22 2.26
CA VAL A 15 -16.96 -1.34 1.94
C VAL A 15 -17.39 -2.02 3.23
N GLY A 16 -18.61 -2.57 3.24
CA GLY A 16 -19.15 -3.25 4.43
C GLY A 16 -18.33 -4.49 4.81
N GLN A 17 -18.34 -4.84 6.11
CA GLN A 17 -17.54 -5.91 6.70
C GLN A 17 -17.59 -7.22 5.90
N GLN A 18 -18.77 -7.70 5.51
CA GLN A 18 -18.92 -8.92 4.73
C GLN A 18 -18.16 -8.87 3.39
N THR A 19 -18.33 -7.78 2.64
CA THR A 19 -17.65 -7.60 1.35
C THR A 19 -16.14 -7.51 1.53
N THR A 20 -15.67 -6.88 2.61
CA THR A 20 -14.25 -6.85 2.98
C THR A 20 -13.72 -8.25 3.23
N THR A 21 -14.37 -9.01 4.12
CA THR A 21 -13.98 -10.39 4.47
C THR A 21 -13.98 -11.30 3.25
N ASP A 22 -15.03 -11.26 2.41
CA ASP A 22 -15.12 -12.10 1.22
C ASP A 22 -13.97 -11.83 0.23
N ARG A 23 -13.59 -10.56 0.07
CA ARG A 23 -12.48 -10.17 -0.81
C ARG A 23 -11.13 -10.59 -0.25
N ILE A 24 -10.90 -10.43 1.05
CA ILE A 24 -9.68 -10.89 1.73
C ILE A 24 -9.55 -12.41 1.59
N ASN A 25 -10.62 -13.15 1.86
CA ASN A 25 -10.62 -14.61 1.77
C ASN A 25 -10.36 -15.09 0.33
N ARG A 26 -10.98 -14.44 -0.67
CA ARG A 26 -10.75 -14.77 -2.08
C ARG A 26 -9.29 -14.55 -2.47
N PHE A 27 -8.71 -13.41 -2.11
CA PHE A 27 -7.29 -13.15 -2.40
C PHE A 27 -6.39 -14.18 -1.71
N THR A 28 -6.64 -14.46 -0.43
CA THR A 28 -5.83 -15.37 0.38
C THR A 28 -5.89 -16.81 -0.13
N ASN A 29 -7.07 -17.30 -0.48
CA ASN A 29 -7.26 -18.70 -0.88
C ASN A 29 -6.95 -18.97 -2.36
N GLU A 30 -6.97 -17.93 -3.20
CA GLU A 30 -6.72 -18.05 -4.64
C GLU A 30 -5.39 -17.40 -5.02
N LYS A 31 -5.39 -16.10 -5.29
CA LYS A 31 -4.27 -15.38 -5.90
C LYS A 31 -2.99 -15.46 -5.07
N HIS A 32 -3.09 -15.32 -3.75
CA HIS A 32 -1.94 -15.36 -2.84
C HIS A 32 -1.21 -16.71 -2.89
N ASN A 33 -1.96 -17.82 -2.92
CA ASN A 33 -1.39 -19.16 -3.01
C ASN A 33 -0.60 -19.36 -4.31
N LEU A 34 -1.15 -18.89 -5.44
CA LEU A 34 -0.47 -18.97 -6.74
C LEU A 34 0.82 -18.14 -6.77
N LEU A 35 0.78 -16.92 -6.25
CA LEU A 35 1.96 -16.05 -6.17
C LEU A 35 3.03 -16.64 -5.25
N SER A 36 2.61 -17.11 -4.07
CA SER A 36 3.52 -17.70 -3.10
C SER A 36 4.21 -18.97 -3.63
N GLN A 37 3.44 -19.83 -4.32
CA GLN A 37 3.98 -21.04 -4.94
C GLN A 37 4.98 -20.71 -6.05
N ALA A 38 4.67 -19.74 -6.91
CA ALA A 38 5.56 -19.33 -8.01
C ALA A 38 6.90 -18.78 -7.52
N MET A 39 6.92 -18.12 -6.34
CA MET A 39 8.13 -17.55 -5.75
C MET A 39 8.84 -18.49 -4.76
N GLY A 40 8.24 -19.64 -4.43
CA GLY A 40 8.79 -20.58 -3.45
C GLY A 40 8.76 -20.06 -2.00
N LYS A 41 8.03 -18.98 -1.72
CA LYS A 41 7.88 -18.37 -0.38
C LYS A 41 6.56 -17.59 -0.27
N PRO A 42 6.04 -17.36 0.94
CA PRO A 42 4.82 -16.56 1.12
C PRO A 42 4.95 -15.14 0.54
N ASP A 43 3.96 -14.72 -0.25
CA ASP A 43 3.84 -13.34 -0.74
C ASP A 43 3.13 -12.44 0.28
N THR A 44 3.11 -11.13 0.03
CA THR A 44 2.39 -10.14 0.83
C THR A 44 0.87 -10.32 0.73
N LYS A 45 0.20 -10.34 1.89
CA LYS A 45 -1.27 -10.39 2.01
C LYS A 45 -1.88 -9.02 2.26
N SER A 46 -1.18 -8.19 3.04
CA SER A 46 -1.60 -6.84 3.36
C SER A 46 -0.38 -5.95 3.58
N ILE A 47 -0.59 -4.64 3.43
CA ILE A 47 0.41 -3.63 3.78
C ILE A 47 -0.26 -2.67 4.74
N TRP A 48 0.33 -2.50 5.91
CA TRP A 48 -0.18 -1.59 6.93
C TRP A 48 0.50 -0.22 6.82
N TYR A 49 -0.31 0.83 6.89
CA TYR A 49 0.16 2.21 6.97
C TYR A 49 -0.41 2.85 8.24
N SER A 50 0.44 3.56 8.98
CA SER A 50 -0.02 4.37 10.10
C SER A 50 -0.86 5.56 9.61
N LYS A 51 -1.62 6.18 10.52
CA LYS A 51 -2.26 7.48 10.26
C LYS A 51 -1.24 8.51 9.77
N GLU A 52 -0.04 8.49 10.35
CA GLU A 52 1.02 9.45 10.03
C GLU A 52 1.56 9.30 8.61
N HIS A 53 1.67 8.07 8.10
CA HIS A 53 1.97 7.85 6.68
C HIS A 53 0.97 8.56 5.77
N PHE A 54 -0.32 8.47 6.08
CA PHE A 54 -1.34 9.16 5.29
C PHE A 54 -1.30 10.68 5.47
N THR A 55 -1.01 11.19 6.67
CA THR A 55 -0.80 12.63 6.88
C THR A 55 0.35 13.16 6.01
N LYS A 56 1.49 12.47 6.02
CA LYS A 56 2.66 12.85 5.20
C LYS A 56 2.41 12.68 3.70
N LEU A 57 1.65 11.65 3.30
CA LEU A 57 1.20 11.50 1.92
C LEU A 57 0.34 12.68 1.48
N LEU A 58 -0.60 13.12 2.31
CA LEU A 58 -1.43 14.29 2.01
C LEU A 58 -0.60 15.56 1.89
N GLU A 59 0.36 15.79 2.81
CA GLU A 59 1.31 16.91 2.71
C GLU A 59 2.03 16.93 1.34
N GLU A 60 2.55 15.79 0.87
CA GLU A 60 3.21 15.74 -0.45
C GLU A 60 2.25 15.93 -1.63
N ILE A 61 0.99 15.49 -1.52
CA ILE A 61 -0.02 15.77 -2.56
C ILE A 61 -0.21 17.28 -2.67
N GLU A 62 -0.35 17.99 -1.55
CA GLU A 62 -0.53 19.44 -1.53
C GLU A 62 0.71 20.16 -2.07
N TYR A 63 1.92 19.78 -1.64
CA TYR A 63 3.17 20.36 -2.17
C TYR A 63 3.29 20.18 -3.69
N ALA A 64 2.90 19.02 -4.20
CA ALA A 64 2.90 18.73 -5.62
C ALA A 64 1.67 19.30 -6.37
N SER A 65 0.82 20.13 -5.74
CA SER A 65 -0.44 20.62 -6.34
C SER A 65 -1.22 19.48 -7.01
N GLY A 66 -1.29 18.35 -6.31
CA GLY A 66 -1.86 17.11 -6.81
C GLY A 66 -3.37 17.04 -6.58
N ASP A 67 -4.03 16.23 -7.39
CA ASP A 67 -5.49 16.01 -7.34
C ASP A 67 -5.88 14.60 -6.86
N GLY A 68 -4.88 13.76 -6.60
CA GLY A 68 -5.11 12.38 -6.21
C GLY A 68 -3.82 11.56 -6.12
N ILE A 69 -4.03 10.26 -5.90
CA ILE A 69 -2.99 9.26 -5.82
C ILE A 69 -3.31 8.14 -6.80
N ARG A 70 -2.28 7.71 -7.53
CA ARG A 70 -2.25 6.43 -8.24
C ARG A 70 -1.40 5.44 -7.46
N VAL A 71 -1.99 4.30 -7.12
CA VAL A 71 -1.29 3.22 -6.43
C VAL A 71 -0.94 2.12 -7.44
N TYR A 72 0.33 1.76 -7.52
CA TYR A 72 0.83 0.64 -8.31
C TYR A 72 1.21 -0.53 -7.41
N PHE A 73 1.06 -1.74 -7.93
CA PHE A 73 1.71 -2.92 -7.36
C PHE A 73 3.14 -3.00 -7.87
N GLY A 74 4.09 -3.15 -6.96
CA GLY A 74 5.51 -3.36 -7.24
C GLY A 74 6.00 -4.66 -6.59
N VAL A 75 7.29 -4.91 -6.72
CA VAL A 75 7.98 -6.04 -6.09
C VAL A 75 9.30 -5.52 -5.54
N TYR A 76 9.64 -5.87 -4.30
CA TYR A 76 10.94 -5.49 -3.71
C TYR A 76 12.10 -6.15 -4.47
N GLU A 77 13.16 -5.38 -4.70
CA GLU A 77 14.35 -5.80 -5.41
C GLU A 77 15.23 -6.79 -4.63
N ALA A 78 16.18 -7.40 -5.34
CA ALA A 78 17.14 -8.33 -4.73
C ALA A 78 18.03 -7.62 -3.68
N GLY A 79 18.19 -8.25 -2.52
CA GLY A 79 18.94 -7.70 -1.38
C GLY A 79 18.11 -6.86 -0.41
N HIS A 80 16.84 -6.57 -0.71
CA HIS A 80 15.90 -5.96 0.24
C HIS A 80 15.45 -6.99 1.30
N GLU A 81 15.13 -6.56 2.53
CA GLU A 81 14.68 -7.49 3.59
C GLU A 81 13.37 -8.24 3.22
N PHE A 82 12.56 -7.63 2.36
CA PHE A 82 11.32 -8.18 1.80
C PHE A 82 11.45 -8.57 0.33
N GLU A 83 12.67 -8.82 -0.17
CA GLU A 83 12.96 -9.17 -1.57
C GLU A 83 11.87 -10.05 -2.18
N GLY A 84 11.43 -9.75 -3.41
CA GLY A 84 10.48 -10.56 -4.16
C GLY A 84 9.04 -10.50 -3.67
N GLN A 85 8.73 -9.88 -2.53
CA GLN A 85 7.35 -9.70 -2.10
C GLN A 85 6.67 -8.51 -2.79
N THR A 86 5.34 -8.60 -2.94
CA THR A 86 4.52 -7.52 -3.51
C THR A 86 4.51 -6.28 -2.60
N CYS A 87 4.79 -5.10 -3.17
CA CYS A 87 4.70 -3.82 -2.47
C CYS A 87 3.71 -2.86 -3.15
N LEU A 88 3.41 -1.74 -2.49
CA LEU A 88 2.59 -0.65 -3.07
C LEU A 88 3.45 0.59 -3.28
N LEU A 89 3.31 1.20 -4.47
CA LEU A 89 4.00 2.42 -4.85
C LEU A 89 2.97 3.52 -5.09
N PHE A 90 3.06 4.60 -4.33
CA PHE A 90 2.14 5.72 -4.35
C PHE A 90 2.73 6.82 -5.23
N LYS A 91 1.97 7.28 -6.22
CA LYS A 91 2.33 8.40 -7.09
C LYS A 91 1.25 9.46 -7.04
N THR A 92 1.62 10.67 -6.63
CA THR A 92 0.76 11.85 -6.75
C THR A 92 0.38 12.06 -8.21
N THR A 93 -0.87 12.42 -8.46
CA THR A 93 -1.38 12.78 -9.79
C THR A 93 -1.75 14.25 -9.85
N ARG A 94 -1.81 14.80 -11.06
CA ARG A 94 -2.36 16.14 -11.34
C ARG A 94 -3.31 16.06 -12.53
N GLU A 95 -4.33 16.91 -12.52
CA GLU A 95 -5.29 17.02 -13.60
C GLU A 95 -4.58 17.59 -14.84
N ASN A 96 -4.89 17.00 -16.00
CA ASN A 96 -4.39 17.45 -17.28
C ASN A 96 -5.52 17.41 -18.31
N LEU A 97 -5.79 18.56 -18.93
CA LEU A 97 -6.83 18.73 -19.93
C LEU A 97 -6.24 18.49 -21.32
N ILE A 98 -6.73 17.45 -22.01
CA ILE A 98 -6.38 17.17 -23.39
C ILE A 98 -7.64 17.32 -24.24
N GLY A 99 -7.83 18.52 -24.81
CA GLY A 99 -9.10 18.90 -25.43
C GLY A 99 -10.21 18.96 -24.38
N ASP A 100 -11.29 18.20 -24.60
CA ASP A 100 -12.41 18.09 -23.65
C ASP A 100 -12.25 16.92 -22.65
N LEU A 101 -11.11 16.22 -22.67
CA LEU A 101 -10.87 15.07 -21.79
C LEU A 101 -10.05 15.48 -20.56
N VAL A 102 -10.62 15.22 -19.38
CA VAL A 102 -9.90 15.28 -18.10
C VAL A 102 -9.10 13.99 -17.93
N THR A 103 -7.78 14.11 -17.84
CA THR A 103 -6.86 13.00 -17.55
C THR A 103 -6.06 13.29 -16.28
N HIS A 104 -5.58 12.25 -15.60
CA HIS A 104 -4.73 12.40 -14.42
C HIS A 104 -3.33 11.87 -14.75
N VAL A 105 -2.31 12.72 -14.70
CA VAL A 105 -0.92 12.35 -15.01
C VAL A 105 -0.12 12.19 -13.73
N ASN A 106 0.84 11.26 -13.68
CA ASN A 106 1.73 11.15 -12.51
C ASN A 106 2.59 12.42 -12.42
N VAL A 107 2.73 12.95 -11.22
CA VAL A 107 3.79 13.91 -10.90
C VAL A 107 5.10 13.14 -10.75
N ILE A 108 6.13 13.59 -11.47
CA ILE A 108 7.50 13.09 -11.33
C ILE A 108 8.20 14.09 -10.42
N LEU A 109 8.39 13.72 -9.15
CA LEU A 109 8.87 14.64 -8.11
C LEU A 109 10.20 15.27 -8.51
N GLU A 110 11.09 14.50 -9.13
CA GLU A 110 12.41 14.91 -9.58
C GLU A 110 12.39 16.01 -10.66
N ASN A 111 11.27 16.15 -11.36
CA ASN A 111 11.08 17.17 -12.39
C ASN A 111 10.41 18.44 -11.84
N GLU A 112 9.97 18.45 -10.58
CA GLU A 112 9.32 19.62 -10.00
C GLU A 112 10.37 20.73 -9.70
N PRO A 113 10.08 22.01 -9.98
CA PRO A 113 11.05 23.10 -9.85
C PRO A 113 11.63 23.28 -8.44
N ASP A 114 10.86 22.93 -7.42
CA ASP A 114 11.20 23.02 -6.00
C ASP A 114 11.95 21.78 -5.47
N PHE A 115 12.10 20.74 -6.29
CA PHE A 115 12.68 19.46 -5.88
C PHE A 115 14.08 19.57 -5.23
N PRO A 116 15.04 20.36 -5.75
CA PRO A 116 16.36 20.48 -5.13
C PRO A 116 16.31 21.03 -3.71
N GLU A 117 15.44 22.00 -3.46
CA GLU A 117 15.24 22.59 -2.13
C GLU A 117 14.49 21.60 -1.22
N ARG A 118 13.35 21.08 -1.68
CA ARG A 118 12.48 20.19 -0.89
C ARG A 118 13.14 18.86 -0.53
N SER A 119 13.98 18.31 -1.41
CA SER A 119 14.74 17.08 -1.15
C SER A 119 15.93 17.27 -0.20
N SER A 120 16.35 18.52 0.04
CA SER A 120 17.40 18.87 0.99
C SER A 120 16.89 19.07 2.42
N ILE A 121 15.57 19.25 2.60
CA ILE A 121 14.94 19.39 3.91
C ILE A 121 15.01 18.03 4.64
N PRO A 122 15.57 17.98 5.86
CA PRO A 122 15.54 16.76 6.66
C PRO A 122 14.09 16.34 6.90
N ARG A 123 13.70 15.17 6.41
CA ARG A 123 12.39 14.58 6.66
C ARG A 123 12.45 13.79 7.96
N GLU A 124 11.43 13.94 8.79
CA GLU A 124 11.28 13.09 9.98
C GLU A 124 11.13 11.64 9.51
N ILE A 125 12.10 10.80 9.89
CA ILE A 125 12.04 9.37 9.63
C ILE A 125 11.02 8.81 10.62
N ILE A 126 9.89 8.29 10.12
CA ILE A 126 8.91 7.58 10.94
C ILE A 126 9.57 6.28 11.42
N GLN A 127 10.13 6.31 12.63
CA GLN A 127 10.78 5.16 13.22
C GLN A 127 9.73 4.30 13.95
N PHE A 128 9.45 3.12 13.40
CA PHE A 128 8.59 2.15 14.08
C PHE A 128 9.34 1.46 15.23
N PRO A 129 8.68 1.22 16.38
CA PRO A 129 9.27 0.42 17.47
C PRO A 129 9.72 -0.95 16.95
N GLY A 130 10.97 -1.35 17.22
CA GLY A 130 11.52 -2.65 16.80
C GLY A 130 12.18 -2.70 15.42
N HIS A 131 12.40 -1.56 14.77
CA HIS A 131 13.34 -1.43 13.64
C HIS A 131 14.61 -0.70 14.09
N GLU A 132 15.74 -1.42 14.08
CA GLU A 132 17.05 -0.80 14.15
C GLU A 132 17.28 0.04 12.87
N ARG A 133 17.92 1.21 13.02
CA ARG A 133 18.15 2.17 11.93
C ARG A 133 18.99 1.53 10.83
N MET A 134 18.37 0.94 9.83
CA MET A 134 19.05 0.52 8.61
C MET A 134 19.03 1.65 7.59
N GLY A 135 19.95 2.62 7.77
CA GLY A 135 20.25 3.63 6.76
C GLY A 135 19.13 4.65 6.47
N ASP A 136 19.49 5.68 5.70
CA ASP A 136 18.56 6.68 5.19
C ASP A 136 17.66 6.02 4.13
N ILE A 137 16.66 5.24 4.53
CA ILE A 137 15.65 4.73 3.61
C ILE A 137 14.75 5.90 3.22
N LYS A 138 15.16 6.62 2.16
CA LYS A 138 14.46 7.79 1.61
C LYS A 138 13.27 7.37 0.73
N ASP A 139 12.51 6.35 1.12
CA ASP A 139 11.44 5.83 0.28
C ASP A 139 10.06 6.14 0.86
N PHE A 140 9.31 6.95 0.11
CA PHE A 140 7.96 7.43 0.45
C PHE A 140 6.87 6.33 0.42
N ASN A 141 7.28 5.06 0.37
CA ASN A 141 6.42 3.90 0.13
C ASN A 141 6.57 2.81 1.22
N LEU A 142 7.13 3.14 2.38
CA LEU A 142 7.29 2.22 3.50
C LEU A 142 5.96 1.99 4.23
N GLY A 143 5.12 1.14 3.68
CA GLY A 143 4.13 0.42 4.48
C GLY A 143 4.78 -0.82 5.08
N SER A 144 4.23 -1.35 6.18
CA SER A 144 4.73 -2.58 6.78
C SER A 144 4.05 -3.78 6.10
N PRO A 145 4.77 -4.58 5.29
CA PRO A 145 4.19 -5.74 4.63
C PRO A 145 3.93 -6.86 5.64
N CYS A 146 2.78 -7.53 5.51
CA CYS A 146 2.44 -8.73 6.26
C CYS A 146 2.18 -9.85 5.24
N PRO A 147 2.92 -11.00 5.30
CA PRO A 147 3.97 -11.43 6.25
C PRO A 147 5.38 -10.95 5.88
N PRO A 148 6.24 -10.55 6.85
CA PRO A 148 6.79 -11.49 7.85
C PRO A 148 6.56 -11.17 9.35
N ARG A 149 5.75 -10.15 9.70
CA ARG A 149 5.43 -9.80 11.11
C ARG A 149 3.94 -9.57 11.33
N CYS A 150 3.13 -10.61 11.15
CA CYS A 150 1.68 -10.52 11.39
C CYS A 150 1.29 -10.90 12.83
N ASP A 151 2.23 -11.27 13.69
CA ASP A 151 1.95 -11.66 15.06
C ASP A 151 2.31 -10.50 16.00
N ASP A 152 1.28 -9.79 16.45
CA ASP A 152 1.12 -9.37 17.84
C ASP A 152 -0.24 -8.64 18.01
N GLY A 153 -1.26 -9.40 18.43
CA GLY A 153 -2.45 -8.86 19.11
C GLY A 153 -3.72 -8.73 18.27
N ASP A 154 -4.40 -9.85 18.04
CA ASP A 154 -5.84 -9.85 17.78
C ASP A 154 -6.60 -9.99 19.13
N PRO A 155 -7.33 -8.97 19.62
CA PRO A 155 -8.25 -9.14 20.74
C PRO A 155 -9.61 -9.70 20.29
N GLY A 156 -9.71 -10.28 19.09
CA GLY A 156 -10.98 -10.55 18.43
C GLY A 156 -11.13 -11.90 17.72
N ASP A 157 -10.27 -12.89 17.95
CA ASP A 157 -10.47 -14.25 17.41
C ASP A 157 -11.02 -15.23 18.46
N PRO A 158 -12.36 -15.34 18.64
CA PRO A 158 -12.97 -16.52 19.24
C PRO A 158 -13.25 -17.53 18.12
N GLY A 159 -12.19 -18.19 17.64
CA GLY A 159 -12.28 -19.01 16.43
C GLY A 159 -11.46 -20.29 16.41
N ASP A 160 -10.86 -20.72 17.52
CA ASP A 160 -10.30 -22.07 17.62
C ASP A 160 -10.84 -22.80 18.85
N GLY A 161 -11.97 -23.47 18.64
CA GLY A 161 -12.66 -24.31 19.61
C GLY A 161 -13.13 -25.59 18.92
N GLY A 162 -12.24 -26.23 18.18
CA GLY A 162 -12.47 -27.50 17.53
C GLY A 162 -11.45 -28.54 17.99
N ASP A 163 -11.67 -29.13 19.17
CA ASP A 163 -11.20 -30.49 19.43
C ASP A 163 -12.32 -31.28 20.10
N GLY A 164 -12.93 -32.14 19.30
CA GLY A 164 -13.80 -33.21 19.76
C GLY A 164 -13.02 -34.51 19.85
N SER A 165 -13.52 -35.42 20.70
CA SER A 165 -13.14 -36.83 20.82
C SER A 165 -11.83 -37.10 21.58
N SER A 166 -11.69 -38.11 22.45
CA SER A 166 -12.55 -39.22 22.87
C SER A 166 -11.79 -40.05 23.92
N ILE A 167 -12.54 -40.86 24.68
CA ILE A 167 -12.12 -42.14 25.32
C ILE A 167 -11.35 -42.05 26.66
N GLY A 168 -11.92 -42.73 27.68
CA GLY A 168 -11.16 -43.30 28.81
C GLY A 168 -11.76 -43.03 30.17
#